data_AF-A0A429B0W5-F1
#
_entry.id   AF-A0A429B0W5-F1
#
_cell.length_a   1.000
_cell.length_b   1.000
_cell.length_c   1.000
_cell.angle_alpha   90.00
_cell.angle_beta   90.00
_cell.angle_gamma   90.00
#
_symmetry.space_group_name_H-M   'P 1'
#
loop_
_entity.id
_entity.type
_entity.pdbx_description
1 polymer ?
#
loop_
_entity_poly.entity_id
_entity_poly.type
_entity_poly.pdbx_seq_one_letter_code
_entity_poly.pdbx_strand_id
1 'polypeptide(L)'
;MATASETPVLDTIAAMTIDSLEHCNMDERTLILSRIAALVAMDAPAISYMAHINPAIRAEFTVEHLQDLLVAIAPVVGTARVMSAAGHIAEAFGVTMAMAESEAEAIAQAEAQSRSGS
;
A
#
# COMPACT_ATOMS: atom_id res chain seq x y z
N MET A 1 -26.61 -21.02 11.52
CA MET A 1 -25.17 -21.16 11.23
C MET A 1 -24.76 -19.91 10.48
N ALA A 2 -23.79 -19.15 10.98
CA ALA A 2 -23.26 -18.02 10.21
C ALA A 2 -22.72 -18.57 8.88
N THR A 3 -23.19 -18.02 7.76
CA THR A 3 -22.63 -18.32 6.44
C THR A 3 -21.15 -17.96 6.49
N ALA A 4 -20.28 -18.88 6.12
CA ALA A 4 -18.85 -18.59 6.03
C ALA A 4 -18.65 -17.41 5.07
N SER A 5 -17.74 -16.49 5.42
CA SER A 5 -17.36 -15.41 4.52
C SER A 5 -16.79 -15.98 3.22
N GLU A 6 -17.03 -15.29 2.11
CA GLU A 6 -16.43 -15.57 0.80
C GLU A 6 -14.92 -15.29 0.80
N THR A 7 -14.44 -14.45 1.72
CA THR A 7 -13.04 -14.03 1.84
C THR A 7 -12.51 -14.21 3.27
N PRO A 8 -12.58 -15.42 3.87
CA PRO A 8 -12.33 -15.60 5.29
C PRO A 8 -10.90 -15.20 5.71
N VAL A 9 -9.93 -15.34 4.82
CA VAL A 9 -8.54 -14.90 5.05
C VAL A 9 -8.44 -13.37 5.06
N LEU A 10 -9.02 -12.68 4.08
CA LEU A 10 -8.95 -11.21 4.00
C LEU A 10 -9.74 -10.58 5.13
N ASP A 11 -10.91 -11.13 5.48
CA ASP A 11 -11.73 -10.66 6.59
C ASP A 11 -11.00 -10.76 7.91
N THR A 12 -10.30 -11.89 8.14
CA THR A 12 -9.48 -12.08 9.33
C THR A 12 -8.35 -11.05 9.38
N ILE A 13 -7.63 -10.84 8.27
CA ILE A 13 -6.53 -9.86 8.21
C ILE A 13 -7.06 -8.42 8.37
N ALA A 14 -8.22 -8.11 7.81
CA ALA A 14 -8.87 -6.81 7.95
C ALA A 14 -9.25 -6.56 9.42
N ALA A 15 -9.86 -7.54 10.09
CA ALA A 15 -10.16 -7.46 11.51
C ALA A 15 -8.89 -7.25 12.35
N MET A 16 -7.84 -8.05 12.11
CA MET A 16 -6.53 -7.86 12.78
C MET A 16 -5.94 -6.46 12.55
N THR A 17 -6.11 -5.92 11.34
CA THR A 17 -5.61 -4.58 10.98
C THR A 17 -6.39 -3.49 11.70
N ILE A 18 -7.72 -3.62 11.78
CA ILE A 18 -8.61 -2.71 12.51
C ILE A 18 -8.27 -2.74 14.00
N ASP A 19 -8.22 -3.92 14.61
CA ASP A 19 -7.86 -4.08 16.02
C ASP A 19 -6.48 -3.47 16.30
N SER A 20 -5.50 -3.68 15.40
CA SER A 20 -4.18 -3.05 15.52
C SER A 20 -4.23 -1.53 15.50
N LEU A 21 -5.15 -0.92 14.74
CA LEU A 21 -5.30 0.55 14.70
C LEU A 21 -5.92 1.07 16.00
N GLU A 22 -6.93 0.39 16.53
CA GLU A 22 -7.63 0.80 17.76
C GLU A 22 -6.73 0.73 19.00
N HIS A 23 -5.81 -0.24 19.04
CA HIS A 23 -4.91 -0.44 20.18
C HIS A 23 -3.55 0.27 20.05
N CYS A 24 -3.26 0.90 18.90
CA CYS A 24 -1.98 1.58 18.68
C CYS A 24 -2.09 3.08 18.97
N ASN A 25 -1.24 3.56 19.87
CA ASN A 25 -1.19 4.99 20.25
C ASN A 25 -0.12 5.79 19.49
N MET A 26 0.47 5.21 18.43
CA MET A 26 1.38 5.95 17.54
C MET A 26 0.58 6.95 16.70
N ASP A 27 1.19 8.09 16.38
CA ASP A 27 0.63 8.96 15.35
C ASP A 27 0.63 8.26 13.98
N GLU A 28 -0.21 8.74 13.07
CA GLU A 28 -0.44 8.10 11.77
C GLU A 28 0.85 7.93 10.94
N ARG A 29 1.72 8.95 10.97
CA ARG A 29 3.01 8.92 10.25
C ARG A 29 3.93 7.85 10.84
N THR A 30 4.10 7.83 12.16
CA THR A 30 4.94 6.84 12.86
C THR A 30 4.43 5.41 12.64
N LEU A 31 3.11 5.22 12.67
CA LEU A 31 2.50 3.91 12.40
C LEU A 31 2.80 3.43 10.98
N ILE A 32 2.62 4.29 9.97
CA ILE A 32 2.86 3.94 8.56
C ILE A 32 4.34 3.61 8.32
N LEU A 33 5.24 4.45 8.83
CA LEU A 33 6.69 4.20 8.77
C LEU A 33 7.05 2.84 9.39
N SER A 34 6.49 2.52 10.56
CA SER A 34 6.74 1.26 11.26
C SER A 34 6.25 0.06 10.44
N ARG A 35 5.07 0.16 9.82
CA ARG A 35 4.52 -0.91 8.97
C ARG A 35 5.35 -1.10 7.69
N ILE A 36 5.77 -0.02 7.03
CA ILE A 36 6.66 -0.10 5.86
C ILE A 36 8.01 -0.71 6.26
N ALA A 37 8.60 -0.30 7.38
CA ALA A 37 9.84 -0.88 7.88
C ALA A 37 9.74 -2.39 8.09
N ALA A 38 8.61 -2.86 8.64
CA ALA A 38 8.33 -4.28 8.81
C ALA A 38 8.23 -5.00 7.45
N LEU A 39 7.57 -4.41 6.44
CA LEU A 39 7.53 -4.98 5.08
C LEU A 39 8.92 -5.10 4.47
N VAL A 40 9.79 -4.08 4.64
CA VAL A 40 11.19 -4.12 4.18
C VAL A 40 11.96 -5.25 4.87
N ALA A 41 11.83 -5.38 6.19
CA ALA A 41 12.51 -6.43 6.95
C ALA A 41 12.07 -7.84 6.50
N MET A 42 10.78 -7.99 6.19
CA MET A 42 10.18 -9.25 5.74
C MET A 42 10.41 -9.54 4.26
N ASP A 43 10.89 -8.57 3.47
CA ASP A 43 10.95 -8.65 2.00
C ASP A 43 9.61 -8.99 1.39
N ALA A 44 8.63 -8.18 1.77
CA ALA A 44 7.28 -8.34 1.30
C ALA A 44 7.20 -8.18 -0.23
N PRO A 45 6.26 -8.88 -0.90
CA PRO A 45 6.02 -8.68 -2.32
C PRO A 45 5.50 -7.25 -2.61
N ALA A 46 5.69 -6.77 -3.85
CA ALA A 46 5.28 -5.43 -4.30
C ALA A 46 3.84 -5.05 -3.89
N ILE A 47 2.89 -5.97 -4.07
CA ILE A 47 1.48 -5.74 -3.74
C ILE A 47 1.24 -5.41 -2.26
N SER A 48 2.11 -5.86 -1.34
CA SER A 48 1.96 -5.56 0.08
C SER A 48 2.21 -4.09 0.41
N TYR A 49 3.01 -3.38 -0.38
CA TYR A 49 3.26 -1.95 -0.18
C TYR A 49 2.04 -1.08 -0.59
N MET A 50 1.21 -1.58 -1.52
CA MET A 50 -0.01 -0.90 -1.99
C MET A 50 -0.99 -0.59 -0.85
N ALA A 51 -1.10 -1.51 0.12
CA ALA A 51 -1.99 -1.37 1.26
C ALA A 51 -1.71 -0.12 2.11
N HIS A 52 -0.54 0.50 1.94
CA HIS A 52 -0.12 1.66 2.71
C HIS A 52 -0.02 2.95 1.89
N ILE A 53 -0.33 2.96 0.58
CA ILE A 53 -0.27 4.18 -0.26
C ILE A 53 -1.31 5.22 0.16
N ASN A 54 -2.59 4.85 0.23
CA ASN A 54 -3.64 5.80 0.61
C ASN A 54 -3.48 6.33 2.05
N PRO A 55 -3.19 5.48 3.07
CA PRO A 55 -2.81 5.96 4.39
C PRO A 55 -1.61 6.89 4.37
N ALA A 56 -0.56 6.58 3.60
CA ALA A 56 0.63 7.41 3.46
C ALA A 56 0.29 8.82 2.92
N ILE A 57 -0.53 8.91 1.87
CA ILE A 57 -0.97 10.21 1.32
C ILE A 57 -1.70 11.04 2.39
N ARG A 58 -2.61 10.42 3.14
CA ARG A 58 -3.37 11.09 4.22
C ARG A 58 -2.47 11.58 5.36
N ALA A 59 -1.40 10.85 5.65
CA ALA A 59 -0.42 11.20 6.67
C ALA A 59 0.66 12.17 6.17
N GLU A 60 0.50 12.75 4.97
CA GLU A 60 1.52 13.61 4.33
C GLU A 60 2.90 12.93 4.30
N PHE A 61 2.90 11.63 4.02
CA PHE A 61 4.10 10.82 3.86
C PHE A 61 4.67 11.06 2.46
N THR A 62 5.95 11.41 2.41
CA THR A 62 6.63 11.77 1.16
C THR A 62 7.70 10.75 0.80
N VAL A 63 8.21 10.85 -0.43
CA VAL A 63 9.31 9.99 -0.90
C VAL A 63 10.57 10.20 -0.05
N GLU A 64 10.82 11.41 0.44
CA GLU A 64 11.95 11.73 1.32
C GLU A 64 11.83 10.97 2.65
N HIS A 65 10.64 10.90 3.24
CA HIS A 65 10.42 10.10 4.45
C HIS A 65 10.66 8.60 4.23
N LEU A 66 10.31 8.08 3.04
CA LEU A 66 10.62 6.70 2.67
C LEU A 66 12.14 6.49 2.51
N GLN A 67 12.84 7.43 1.88
CA GLN A 67 14.29 7.36 1.75
C GLN A 67 14.98 7.41 3.11
N ASP A 68 14.56 8.33 3.98
CA ASP A 68 15.06 8.44 5.35
C ASP A 68 14.81 7.15 6.14
N LEU A 69 13.64 6.53 5.98
CA LEU A 69 13.35 5.23 6.56
C LEU A 69 14.32 4.15 6.07
N LEU A 70 14.50 4.02 4.75
CA LEU A 70 15.39 3.02 4.15
C LEU A 70 16.84 3.22 4.60
N VAL A 71 17.31 4.47 4.66
CA VAL A 71 18.64 4.83 5.19
C VAL A 71 18.75 4.45 6.66
N ALA A 72 17.73 4.76 7.47
CA ALA A 72 17.73 4.48 8.90
C ALA A 72 17.78 2.97 9.22
N ILE A 73 17.04 2.15 8.47
CA ILE A 73 16.96 0.70 8.73
C ILE A 73 18.04 -0.11 8.00
N ALA A 74 18.71 0.45 7.00
CA ALA A 74 19.74 -0.25 6.20
C ALA A 74 20.79 -1.00 7.04
N PRO A 75 21.34 -0.42 8.15
CA PRO A 75 22.30 -1.13 8.99
C PRO A 75 21.71 -2.32 9.75
N VAL A 76 20.38 -2.35 9.94
CA VAL A 76 19.67 -3.39 10.69
C VAL A 76 19.23 -4.53 9.77
N VAL A 77 18.66 -4.22 8.60
CA VAL A 77 18.08 -5.21 7.69
C VAL A 77 19.04 -5.65 6.57
N GLY A 78 20.10 -4.89 6.33
CA GLY A 78 21.11 -5.17 5.31
C GLY A 78 20.76 -4.63 3.91
N THR A 79 21.78 -4.46 3.08
CA THR A 79 21.67 -3.84 1.75
C THR A 79 20.78 -4.61 0.78
N ALA A 80 20.81 -5.94 0.82
CA ALA A 80 19.99 -6.78 -0.06
C ALA A 80 18.48 -6.55 0.15
N ARG A 81 18.04 -6.48 1.41
CA ARG A 81 16.63 -6.21 1.76
C ARG A 81 16.20 -4.79 1.35
N VAL A 82 17.07 -3.80 1.56
CA VAL A 82 16.78 -2.42 1.14
C VAL A 82 16.62 -2.31 -0.38
N MET A 83 17.54 -2.91 -1.14
CA MET A 83 17.46 -2.89 -2.60
C MET A 83 16.24 -3.64 -3.14
N SER A 84 15.91 -4.79 -2.55
CA SER A 84 14.71 -5.55 -2.90
C SER A 84 13.44 -4.72 -2.67
N ALA A 85 13.31 -4.13 -1.48
CA ALA A 85 12.17 -3.28 -1.15
C ALA A 85 12.05 -2.06 -2.09
N ALA A 86 13.17 -1.42 -2.45
CA ALA A 86 13.15 -0.31 -3.39
C ALA A 86 12.58 -0.74 -4.77
N GLY A 87 12.94 -1.92 -5.26
CA GLY A 87 12.38 -2.50 -6.48
C GLY A 87 10.88 -2.79 -6.37
N HIS A 88 10.47 -3.47 -5.29
CA HIS A 88 9.06 -3.80 -5.04
C HIS A 88 8.17 -2.56 -4.89
N ILE A 89 8.68 -1.50 -4.26
CA ILE A 89 7.95 -0.23 -4.12
C ILE A 89 7.79 0.43 -5.49
N ALA A 90 8.84 0.47 -6.30
CA ALA A 90 8.77 1.02 -7.66
C ALA A 90 7.78 0.25 -8.55
N GLU A 91 7.78 -1.08 -8.45
CA GLU A 91 6.81 -1.95 -9.14
C GLU A 91 5.37 -1.65 -8.68
N ALA A 92 5.12 -1.55 -7.37
CA ALA A 92 3.81 -1.23 -6.81
C ALA A 92 3.27 0.11 -7.36
N PHE A 93 4.11 1.14 -7.42
CA PHE A 93 3.74 2.42 -8.02
C PHE A 93 3.42 2.29 -9.52
N GLY A 94 4.23 1.52 -10.26
CA GLY A 94 3.97 1.26 -11.68
C GLY A 94 2.61 0.59 -11.93
N VAL A 95 2.26 -0.41 -11.11
CA VAL A 95 0.94 -1.08 -11.16
C VAL A 95 -0.19 -0.10 -10.82
N THR A 96 -0.01 0.73 -9.77
CA THR A 96 -1.02 1.74 -9.38
C THR A 96 -1.32 2.71 -10.53
N MET A 97 -0.26 3.21 -11.19
CA MET A 97 -0.39 4.16 -12.28
C MET A 97 -1.10 3.53 -13.48
N ALA A 98 -0.73 2.31 -13.86
CA ALA A 98 -1.37 1.59 -14.96
C ALA A 98 -2.87 1.34 -14.69
N MET A 99 -3.24 1.00 -13.45
CA MET A 99 -4.65 0.85 -13.07
C MET A 99 -5.41 2.18 -13.17
N ALA A 100 -4.84 3.27 -12.67
CA ALA A 100 -5.46 4.60 -12.73
C ALA A 100 -5.67 5.08 -14.18
N GLU A 101 -4.70 4.81 -15.07
CA GLU A 101 -4.82 5.11 -16.50
C GLU A 101 -5.96 4.31 -17.15
N SER A 102 -6.02 3.01 -16.89
CA SER A 102 -7.08 2.14 -17.42
C SER A 102 -8.48 2.54 -16.93
N GLU A 103 -8.62 2.92 -15.65
CA GLU A 103 -9.88 3.44 -15.11
C GLU A 103 -10.30 4.75 -15.78
N ALA A 104 -9.36 5.68 -15.99
CA ALA A 104 -9.63 6.94 -16.67
C ALA A 104 -10.07 6.74 -18.13
N GLU A 105 -9.41 5.83 -18.86
CA GLU A 105 -9.81 5.45 -20.22
C GLU A 105 -11.21 4.85 -20.26
N ALA A 106 -11.54 3.95 -19.33
CA ALA A 106 -12.86 3.33 -19.25
C ALA A 106 -13.96 4.37 -18.98
N ILE A 107 -13.71 5.33 -18.08
CA ILE A 107 -14.64 6.45 -17.81
C ILE A 107 -14.83 7.30 -19.06
N ALA A 108 -13.75 7.69 -19.74
CA ALA A 108 -13.83 8.50 -20.96
C ALA A 108 -14.60 7.78 -22.09
N GLN A 109 -14.40 6.46 -22.24
CA GLN A 109 -15.14 5.65 -23.21
C GLN A 109 -16.63 5.56 -22.86
N ALA A 110 -16.97 5.36 -21.59
CA ALA A 110 -18.36 5.33 -21.13
C ALA A 110 -19.07 6.68 -21.37
N GLU A 111 -18.39 7.80 -21.09
CA GLU A 111 -18.92 9.14 -21.38
C GLU A 111 -19.14 9.37 -22.88
N ALA A 112 -18.17 8.99 -23.73
CA ALA A 112 -18.29 9.11 -25.18
C ALA A 112 -19.46 8.29 -25.74
N GLN A 113 -19.65 7.06 -25.26
CA GLN A 113 -20.77 6.21 -25.64
C GLN A 113 -22.12 6.83 -25.24
N SER A 114 -22.22 7.38 -24.02
CA SER A 114 -23.44 8.05 -23.55
C SER A 114 -23.83 9.28 -24.39
N ARG A 115 -22.84 10.04 -24.91
CA ARG A 115 -23.07 11.19 -25.79
C ARG A 115 -23.44 10.79 -27.23
N SER A 116 -23.04 9.60 -27.68
CA SER A 116 -23.35 9.10 -29.03
C SER A 116 -24.73 8.44 -29.15
N GLY A 117 -25.35 8.09 -28.01
CA GLY A 117 -26.66 7.43 -27.93
C GLY A 117 -27.85 8.36 -27.64
N SER A 118 -27.64 9.68 -27.61
CA SER A 118 -28.67 10.73 -27.46
C SER A 118 -28.75 11.60 -28.70
#